data_AF-A0A317MUJ6-F1
#
_entry.id   AF-A0A317MUJ6-F1
#
_cell.length_a   1.000
_cell.length_b   1.000
_cell.length_c   1.000
_cell.angle_alpha   90.00
_cell.angle_beta   90.00
_cell.angle_gamma   90.00
#
_symmetry.space_group_name_H-M   'P 1'
#
loop_
_entity.id
_entity.type
_entity.pdbx_description
1 polymer ?
#
loop_
_entity_poly.entity_id
_entity_poly.type
_entity_poly.pdbx_seq_one_letter_code
_entity_poly.pdbx_strand_id
1 'polypeptide(L)'
;MPRKPILQLLIVAALVWLGLRGQSPGPGADAIAAAVPVAAREIAVLYLGARDCPYCRAWEAQQRPAFMDSALAQRVRLLESVRASFREPARAADLPTGLALDTAALPRPTPAFVLLVDGQAVATVIGGNGWSERLLPALERVTGVAGPQ
;
A
#
# COMPACT_ATOMS: atom_id res chain seq x y z
N MET A 1 -7.62 -37.15 -37.97
CA MET A 1 -6.52 -37.27 -38.96
C MET A 1 -6.25 -35.88 -39.53
N PRO A 2 -5.03 -35.50 -39.94
CA PRO A 2 -3.69 -35.82 -39.45
C PRO A 2 -2.73 -34.58 -39.34
N ARG A 3 -1.69 -34.71 -38.50
CA ARG A 3 -0.25 -34.32 -38.66
C ARG A 3 0.11 -32.86 -39.09
N LYS A 4 0.82 -32.08 -38.25
CA LYS A 4 2.32 -31.92 -38.13
C LYS A 4 3.02 -31.59 -39.47
N PRO A 5 4.09 -30.75 -39.54
CA PRO A 5 5.31 -30.82 -38.69
C PRO A 5 5.97 -29.43 -38.37
N ILE A 6 6.77 -29.22 -37.32
CA ILE A 6 8.20 -29.55 -37.10
C ILE A 6 9.12 -29.21 -38.30
N LEU A 7 9.99 -28.20 -38.17
CA LEU A 7 11.38 -28.03 -38.66
C LEU A 7 11.73 -26.52 -38.62
N GLN A 8 12.89 -25.99 -38.25
CA GLN A 8 14.27 -26.45 -38.38
C GLN A 8 15.16 -25.88 -37.27
N LEU A 9 15.99 -26.76 -36.68
CA LEU A 9 17.31 -26.44 -36.15
C LEU A 9 18.26 -26.05 -37.30
N LEU A 10 19.07 -25.01 -37.11
CA LEU A 10 20.46 -24.85 -37.61
C LEU A 10 21.13 -23.84 -36.66
N ILE A 11 21.88 -24.23 -35.61
CA ILE A 11 23.30 -24.62 -35.63
C ILE A 11 24.13 -23.82 -36.64
N VAL A 12 24.81 -22.77 -36.16
CA VAL A 12 26.14 -22.40 -36.66
C VAL A 12 27.02 -22.20 -35.43
N ALA A 13 27.95 -23.14 -35.26
CA ALA A 13 29.02 -23.09 -34.28
C ALA A 13 30.29 -22.51 -34.93
N ALA A 14 31.21 -22.12 -34.04
CA ALA A 14 32.66 -21.96 -34.21
C ALA A 14 33.18 -20.59 -34.67
N LEU A 15 33.94 -19.93 -33.77
CA LEU A 15 35.41 -19.95 -33.76
C LEU A 15 35.88 -19.09 -32.56
N VAL A 16 36.28 -19.71 -31.45
CA VAL A 16 37.69 -19.91 -31.08
C VAL A 16 38.53 -18.63 -31.27
N TRP A 17 38.68 -17.87 -30.18
CA TRP A 17 39.92 -17.13 -29.93
C TRP A 17 40.51 -17.62 -28.61
N LEU A 18 41.62 -18.33 -28.79
CA LEU A 18 42.52 -18.79 -27.75
C LEU A 18 43.23 -17.57 -27.17
N GLY A 19 42.92 -17.23 -25.92
CA GLY A 19 43.54 -16.13 -25.19
C GLY A 19 43.70 -16.48 -23.73
N LEU A 20 44.57 -17.46 -23.43
CA LEU A 20 45.05 -17.69 -22.07
C LEU A 20 45.86 -16.46 -21.61
N ARG A 21 45.21 -15.58 -20.84
CA ARG A 21 45.88 -14.80 -19.80
C ARG A 21 45.25 -15.17 -18.47
N GLY A 22 46.08 -15.79 -17.63
CA GLY A 22 45.69 -16.27 -16.32
C GLY A 22 45.03 -15.19 -15.46
N GLN A 23 43.94 -15.58 -14.83
CA GLN A 23 43.39 -14.89 -13.69
C GLN A 23 43.31 -15.94 -12.57
N SER A 24 44.15 -15.76 -11.57
CA SER A 24 44.21 -16.56 -10.36
C SER A 24 42.83 -16.63 -9.68
N PRO A 25 42.41 -17.77 -9.13
CA PRO A 25 41.24 -17.81 -8.26
C PRO A 25 41.62 -17.18 -6.92
N GLY A 26 41.18 -15.93 -6.70
CA GLY A 26 41.14 -15.37 -5.35
C GLY A 26 40.06 -16.08 -4.53
N PRO A 27 40.33 -16.50 -3.28
CA PRO A 27 39.29 -16.97 -2.38
C PRO A 27 38.57 -15.74 -1.82
N GLY A 28 37.27 -15.61 -2.07
CA GLY A 28 36.47 -14.56 -1.46
C GLY A 28 35.53 -13.87 -2.43
N ALA A 29 34.51 -14.60 -2.86
CA ALA A 29 33.26 -13.98 -3.27
C ALA A 29 32.15 -14.94 -2.84
N ASP A 30 31.84 -14.91 -1.55
CA ASP A 30 30.50 -15.20 -1.09
C ASP A 30 29.57 -14.28 -1.88
N ALA A 31 29.03 -14.80 -2.98
CA ALA A 31 27.93 -14.18 -3.68
C ALA A 31 26.74 -14.31 -2.73
N ILE A 32 26.63 -13.37 -1.79
CA ILE A 32 25.42 -13.16 -1.03
C ILE A 32 24.37 -12.85 -2.09
N ALA A 33 23.54 -13.84 -2.41
CA ALA A 33 22.32 -13.62 -3.15
C ALA A 33 21.56 -12.56 -2.37
N ALA A 34 21.59 -11.31 -2.85
CA ALA A 34 20.79 -10.25 -2.30
C ALA A 34 19.35 -10.75 -2.36
N ALA A 35 18.80 -11.11 -1.19
CA ALA A 35 17.39 -11.39 -1.07
C ALA A 35 16.70 -10.12 -1.57
N VAL A 36 16.07 -10.20 -2.75
CA VAL A 36 15.19 -9.14 -3.20
C VAL A 36 14.15 -9.01 -2.09
N PRO A 37 14.09 -7.87 -1.37
CA PRO A 37 13.06 -7.73 -0.35
C PRO A 37 11.74 -7.93 -1.09
N VAL A 38 10.94 -8.90 -0.63
CA VAL A 38 9.52 -8.91 -0.97
C VAL A 38 9.07 -7.51 -0.59
N ALA A 39 8.70 -6.71 -1.59
CA ALA A 39 8.33 -5.32 -1.37
C ALA A 39 7.27 -5.32 -0.27
N ALA A 40 7.60 -4.72 0.87
CA ALA A 40 6.66 -4.60 1.96
C ALA A 40 5.44 -3.86 1.40
N ARG A 41 4.24 -4.47 1.52
CA ARG A 41 3.02 -3.84 1.01
C ARG A 41 2.86 -2.47 1.63
N GLU A 42 2.50 -1.48 0.84
CA GLU A 42 2.19 -0.16 1.37
C GLU A 42 0.78 -0.19 1.96
N ILE A 43 0.67 -0.02 3.27
CA ILE A 43 -0.60 0.04 3.97
C ILE A 43 -0.83 1.48 4.43
N ALA A 44 -1.96 2.05 4.02
CA ALA A 44 -2.34 3.40 4.40
C ALA A 44 -3.83 3.48 4.77
N VAL A 45 -4.18 4.49 5.56
CA VAL A 45 -5.57 4.86 5.82
C VAL A 45 -5.76 6.28 5.31
N LEU A 46 -6.66 6.47 4.36
CA LEU A 46 -7.13 7.80 4.00
C LEU A 46 -8.28 8.20 4.93
N TYR A 47 -8.02 9.18 5.77
CA TYR A 47 -9.03 9.88 6.56
C TYR A 47 -9.68 10.99 5.73
N LEU A 48 -11.00 10.90 5.56
CA LEU A 48 -11.85 11.91 4.94
C LEU A 48 -12.58 12.69 6.05
N GLY A 49 -12.19 13.95 6.24
CA GLY A 49 -12.72 14.82 7.28
C GLY A 49 -13.21 16.16 6.74
N ALA A 50 -13.78 16.95 7.64
CA ALA A 50 -14.13 18.34 7.37
C ALA A 50 -14.02 19.20 8.64
N ARG A 51 -13.64 20.48 8.49
CA ARG A 51 -13.40 21.38 9.63
C ARG A 51 -14.66 21.66 10.45
N ASP A 52 -15.82 21.77 9.79
CA ASP A 52 -17.12 22.04 10.43
C ASP A 52 -17.81 20.77 10.98
N CYS A 53 -17.22 19.58 10.83
CA CYS A 53 -17.81 18.31 11.21
C CYS A 53 -17.59 17.99 12.71
N PRO A 54 -18.64 17.97 13.57
CA PRO A 54 -18.48 17.69 14.99
C PRO A 54 -18.04 16.25 15.28
N TYR A 55 -18.52 15.26 14.52
CA TYR A 55 -18.12 13.86 14.67
C TYR A 55 -16.66 13.62 14.28
N CYS A 56 -16.16 14.39 13.32
CA CYS A 56 -14.77 14.36 12.90
C CYS A 56 -13.86 14.83 14.05
N ARG A 57 -14.17 15.99 14.63
CA ARG A 57 -13.46 16.51 15.80
C ARG A 57 -13.50 15.56 16.99
N ALA A 58 -14.64 14.90 17.23
CA ALA A 58 -14.77 13.90 18.29
C ALA A 58 -13.82 12.71 18.07
N TRP A 59 -13.76 12.16 16.85
CA TRP A 59 -12.83 11.09 16.52
C TRP A 59 -11.36 11.53 16.63
N GLU A 60 -11.02 12.71 16.10
CA GLU A 60 -9.68 13.29 16.15
C GLU A 60 -9.18 13.53 17.58
N ALA A 61 -10.08 13.84 18.51
CA ALA A 61 -9.75 14.07 19.91
C ALA A 61 -9.68 12.77 20.73
N GLN A 62 -10.54 11.79 20.43
CA GLN A 62 -10.74 10.62 21.31
C GLN A 62 -10.02 9.37 20.81
N GLN A 63 -9.99 9.14 19.50
CA GLN A 63 -9.53 7.87 18.91
C GLN A 63 -8.21 8.02 18.17
N ARG A 64 -8.00 9.14 17.49
CA ARG A 64 -6.75 9.39 16.76
C ARG A 64 -5.51 9.33 17.66
N PRO A 65 -5.47 9.94 18.87
CA PRO A 65 -4.26 9.89 19.70
C PRO A 65 -3.88 8.45 20.08
N ALA A 66 -4.85 7.67 20.57
CA ALA A 66 -4.63 6.27 20.93
C ALA A 66 -4.16 5.43 19.74
N PHE A 67 -4.71 5.66 18.54
CA PHE A 67 -4.20 5.02 17.33
C PHE A 67 -2.76 5.42 17.03
N MET A 68 -2.44 6.71 17.04
CA MET A 68 -1.11 7.19 16.70
C MET A 68 -0.02 6.71 17.66
N ASP A 69 -0.37 6.45 18.92
CA ASP A 69 0.56 5.91 19.93
C ASP A 69 0.73 4.38 19.84
N SER A 70 -0.05 3.70 18.99
CA SER A 70 -0.04 2.24 18.87
C SER A 70 1.08 1.70 17.96
N ALA A 71 1.44 0.44 18.17
CA ALA A 71 2.32 -0.29 17.24
C ALA A 71 1.71 -0.42 15.83
N LEU A 72 0.38 -0.38 15.72
CA LEU A 72 -0.34 -0.44 14.45
C LEU A 72 -0.06 0.81 13.60
N ALA A 73 -0.05 2.01 14.20
CA ALA A 73 0.27 3.24 13.48
C ALA A 73 1.71 3.29 12.95
N GLN A 74 2.63 2.52 13.53
CA GLN A 74 4.01 2.40 13.01
C GLN A 74 4.08 1.58 11.70
N ARG A 75 3.03 0.82 11.38
CA ARG A 75 2.95 -0.01 10.16
C ARG A 75 2.08 0.59 9.08
N VAL A 76 1.40 1.70 9.36
CA VAL A 76 0.33 2.24 8.54
C VAL A 76 0.53 3.74 8.36
N ARG A 77 0.49 4.22 7.12
CA ARG A 77 0.49 5.66 6.86
C ARG A 77 -0.92 6.23 7.07
N LEU A 78 -1.07 7.23 7.94
CA LEU A 78 -2.29 8.01 7.99
C LEU A 78 -2.20 9.15 6.96
N LEU A 79 -3.07 9.10 5.96
CA LEU A 79 -3.23 10.14 4.95
C LEU A 79 -4.49 10.94 5.26
N GLU A 80 -4.44 12.26 5.10
CA GLU A 80 -5.57 13.13 5.46
C GLU A 80 -6.07 13.92 4.23
N SER A 81 -7.39 13.97 4.07
CA SER A 81 -8.09 14.86 3.14
C SER A 81 -9.19 15.57 3.93
N VAL A 82 -8.87 16.78 4.42
CA VAL A 82 -9.75 17.59 5.27
C VAL A 82 -10.33 18.76 4.48
N ARG A 83 -11.64 18.73 4.28
CA ARG A 83 -12.38 19.77 3.56
C ARG A 83 -12.80 20.93 4.46
N ALA A 84 -13.23 22.03 3.85
CA ALA A 84 -13.80 23.15 4.59
C ALA A 84 -15.14 22.74 5.23
N SER A 85 -16.03 22.12 4.45
CA SER A 85 -17.34 21.66 4.94
C SER A 85 -17.63 20.18 4.66
N PHE A 86 -18.30 19.50 5.59
CA PHE A 86 -18.78 18.12 5.39
C PHE A 86 -19.90 18.02 4.34
N ARG A 87 -20.49 19.15 3.96
CA ARG A 87 -21.51 19.22 2.90
C ARG A 87 -20.92 19.15 1.49
N GLU A 88 -19.63 19.46 1.36
CA GLU A 88 -18.91 19.43 0.08
C GLU A 88 -18.43 18.00 -0.21
N PRO A 89 -18.56 17.51 -1.46
CA PRO A 89 -17.96 16.24 -1.86
C PRO A 89 -16.43 16.33 -1.89
N ALA A 90 -15.76 15.18 -1.78
CA ALA A 90 -14.32 15.10 -2.05
C ALA A 90 -14.04 15.44 -3.52
N ARG A 91 -12.99 16.22 -3.77
CA ARG A 91 -12.47 16.52 -5.11
C ARG A 91 -11.06 15.97 -5.23
N ALA A 92 -10.61 15.74 -6.45
CA ALA A 92 -9.27 15.22 -6.69
C ALA A 92 -8.17 16.11 -6.08
N ALA A 93 -8.38 17.42 -6.08
CA ALA A 93 -7.46 18.39 -5.47
C ALA A 93 -7.42 18.34 -3.93
N ASP A 94 -8.40 17.70 -3.29
CA ASP A 94 -8.43 17.51 -1.83
C ASP A 94 -7.66 16.24 -1.41
N LEU A 95 -7.32 15.36 -2.36
CA LEU A 95 -6.57 14.13 -2.07
C LEU A 95 -5.07 14.40 -1.91
N PRO A 96 -4.37 13.62 -1.06
CA PRO A 96 -2.92 13.64 -0.97
C PRO A 96 -2.25 13.42 -2.33
N THR A 97 -1.14 14.12 -2.57
CA THR A 97 -0.36 13.98 -3.81
C THR A 97 0.02 12.53 -4.09
N GLY A 98 -0.18 12.09 -5.33
CA GLY A 98 0.14 10.73 -5.77
C GLY A 98 -0.96 9.69 -5.52
N LEU A 99 -2.04 10.06 -4.81
CA LEU A 99 -3.17 9.17 -4.59
C LEU A 99 -4.21 9.32 -5.71
N ALA A 100 -4.29 8.31 -6.58
CA ALA A 100 -5.25 8.26 -7.68
C ALA A 100 -6.49 7.43 -7.27
N LEU A 101 -7.44 8.05 -6.57
CA LEU A 101 -8.73 7.44 -6.25
C LEU A 101 -9.84 8.11 -7.05
N ASP A 102 -10.85 7.32 -7.44
CA ASP A 102 -12.09 7.87 -7.97
C ASP A 102 -12.85 8.58 -6.85
N THR A 103 -12.85 9.91 -6.88
CA THR A 103 -13.55 10.72 -5.88
C THR A 103 -15.06 10.56 -5.90
N ALA A 104 -15.65 10.10 -7.01
CA ALA A 104 -17.08 9.79 -7.07
C ALA A 104 -17.43 8.52 -6.29
N ALA A 105 -16.47 7.60 -6.11
CA ALA A 105 -16.62 6.38 -5.33
C ALA A 105 -16.35 6.60 -3.82
N LEU A 106 -15.80 7.75 -3.42
CA LEU A 106 -15.52 8.03 -2.01
C LEU A 106 -16.81 8.33 -1.22
N PRO A 107 -16.87 7.93 0.06
CA PRO A 107 -18.00 8.28 0.91
C PRO A 107 -18.22 9.79 0.99
N ARG A 108 -19.48 10.20 0.86
CA ARG A 108 -19.88 11.58 1.14
C ARG A 108 -19.88 11.90 2.65
N PRO A 109 -20.41 11.04 3.53
CA PRO A 109 -20.43 11.33 4.97
C PRO A 109 -19.02 11.34 5.57
N THR A 110 -18.81 12.17 6.59
CA THR A 110 -17.56 12.24 7.36
C THR A 110 -17.83 12.12 8.87
N PRO A 111 -16.88 11.60 9.67
CA PRO A 111 -15.58 11.08 9.26
C PRO A 111 -15.75 9.78 8.46
N ALA A 112 -14.95 9.60 7.43
CA ALA A 112 -14.87 8.33 6.70
C ALA A 112 -13.41 7.92 6.54
N PHE A 113 -13.21 6.62 6.39
CA PHE A 113 -11.87 6.05 6.36
C PHE A 113 -11.80 5.01 5.25
N VAL A 114 -10.76 5.11 4.44
CA VAL A 114 -10.49 4.17 3.35
C VAL A 114 -9.18 3.46 3.65
N LEU A 115 -9.23 2.14 3.82
CA LEU A 115 -8.04 1.30 3.91
C LEU A 115 -7.47 1.12 2.50
N LEU A 116 -6.22 1.52 2.33
CA LEU A 116 -5.45 1.39 1.12
C LEU A 116 -4.38 0.32 1.30
N VAL A 117 -4.30 -0.59 0.34
CA VAL A 117 -3.19 -1.56 0.22
C VAL A 117 -2.61 -1.41 -1.18
N ASP A 118 -1.32 -1.07 -1.26
CA ASP A 118 -0.62 -0.78 -2.52
C ASP A 118 -1.36 0.26 -3.38
N GLY A 119 -1.87 1.30 -2.71
CA GLY A 119 -2.63 2.41 -3.31
C GLY A 119 -4.07 2.07 -3.71
N GLN A 120 -4.54 0.83 -3.50
CA GLN A 120 -5.89 0.41 -3.85
C GLN A 120 -6.82 0.40 -2.63
N ALA A 121 -8.04 0.93 -2.79
CA ALA A 121 -9.05 0.88 -1.74
C ALA A 121 -9.58 -0.54 -1.55
N VAL A 122 -9.33 -1.13 -0.36
CA VAL A 122 -9.76 -2.49 -0.02
C VAL A 122 -10.86 -2.54 1.03
N ALA A 123 -11.05 -1.46 1.80
CA ALA A 123 -12.18 -1.30 2.71
C ALA A 123 -12.53 0.17 2.87
N THR A 124 -13.81 0.44 3.15
CA THR A 124 -14.30 1.79 3.42
C THR A 124 -15.30 1.75 4.56
N VAL A 125 -15.14 2.63 5.54
CA VAL A 125 -16.02 2.74 6.70
C VAL A 125 -16.38 4.21 6.98
N ILE A 126 -17.45 4.41 7.75
CA ILE A 126 -17.98 5.73 8.09
C ILE A 126 -18.18 5.79 9.61
N GLY A 127 -17.87 6.95 10.20
CA GLY A 127 -18.08 7.26 11.60
C GLY A 127 -17.02 6.66 12.53
N GLY A 128 -17.00 7.16 13.77
CA GLY A 128 -16.13 6.63 14.82
C GLY A 128 -16.41 5.16 15.16
N ASN A 129 -17.67 4.71 15.10
CA ASN A 129 -17.99 3.29 15.29
C ASN A 129 -17.45 2.44 14.13
N GLY A 130 -17.55 2.93 12.90
CA GLY A 130 -16.96 2.26 11.74
C GLY A 130 -15.44 2.12 11.86
N TRP A 131 -14.76 3.12 12.44
CA TRP A 131 -13.35 3.04 12.79
C TRP A 131 -13.08 1.87 13.76
N SER A 132 -13.71 1.87 14.93
CA SER A 132 -13.40 0.89 15.98
C SER A 132 -13.86 -0.52 15.66
N GLU A 133 -15.07 -0.68 15.13
CA GLU A 133 -15.70 -2.00 14.95
C GLU A 133 -15.26 -2.71 13.67
N ARG A 134 -14.79 -1.96 12.66
CA ARG A 134 -14.52 -2.50 11.33
C ARG A 134 -13.14 -2.16 10.78
N LEU A 135 -12.70 -0.91 10.88
CA LEU A 135 -11.41 -0.52 10.30
C LEU A 135 -10.23 -1.05 11.12
N LEU A 136 -10.24 -0.87 12.44
CA LEU A 136 -9.16 -1.38 13.31
C LEU A 136 -8.97 -2.90 13.12
N PRO A 137 -10.02 -3.76 13.21
CA PRO A 137 -9.85 -5.18 12.93
C PRO A 137 -9.40 -5.50 11.49
N ALA A 138 -9.72 -4.66 10.51
CA ALA A 138 -9.20 -4.82 9.15
C ALA A 138 -7.70 -4.51 9.08
N LEU A 139 -7.26 -3.44 9.73
CA LEU A 139 -5.85 -3.05 9.84
C LEU A 139 -5.02 -4.13 10.55
N GLU A 140 -5.54 -4.70 11.63
CA GLU A 140 -4.88 -5.80 12.35
C GLU A 140 -4.69 -7.01 11.44
N ARG A 141 -5.70 -7.40 10.67
CA ARG A 141 -5.61 -8.52 9.73
C ARG A 141 -4.59 -8.30 8.61
N VAL A 142 -4.51 -7.08 8.06
CA VAL A 142 -3.58 -6.81 6.95
C VAL A 142 -2.14 -6.55 7.42
N THR A 143 -1.95 -6.07 8.64
CA THR A 143 -0.62 -5.78 9.21
C THR A 143 -0.06 -6.93 10.06
N GLY A 144 -0.93 -7.79 10.61
CA GLY A 144 -0.56 -8.77 11.63
C GLY A 144 -0.22 -8.16 13.00
N VAL A 145 -0.57 -6.88 13.23
CA VAL A 145 -0.27 -6.15 14.47
C VAL A 145 -1.57 -5.80 15.18
N ALA A 146 -1.64 -6.00 16.49
CA ALA A 146 -2.81 -5.63 17.29
C ALA A 146 -2.99 -4.10 17.38
N GLY A 147 -4.24 -3.65 17.40
CA GLY A 147 -4.61 -2.25 17.55
C GLY A 147 -4.43 -1.71 18.97
N PRO A 148 -4.72 -0.41 19.17
CA PRO A 148 -4.75 0.20 20.49
C PRO A 148 -5.82 -0.45 21.38
N GLN A 149 -5.48 -0.62 22.67
CA GLN A 149 -6.36 -1.12 23.73
C GLN A 149 -7.18 0.03 24.34
#